data_AF-N6VME2-F1
#
_entry.id   AF-N6VME2-F1
#
_cell.length_a   1.000
_cell.length_b   1.000
_cell.length_c   1.000
_cell.angle_alpha   90.00
_cell.angle_beta   90.00
_cell.angle_gamma   90.00
#
_symmetry.space_group_name_H-M   'P 1'
#
loop_
_entity.id
_entity.type
_entity.pdbx_description
1 polymer ?
#
loop_
_entity_poly.entity_id
_entity_poly.type
_entity_poly.pdbx_seq_one_letter_code
_entity_poly.pdbx_strand_id
1 'polypeptide(L)'
;MLSSLRLISRLFTIVFIIVLAGCQFSSQPTIKYNDYTRVTEISSEVFYYTNNPLILLEMRAKWISNQGYVIDIVTTSVSSDDLNLNLAWSQNRNYRYVPGGKSTLVCAVGCTVSEKGRLFIPENEFRTYARTGFTFKLIGSSNSVDGFLSARAFQRVLYKMQTLPRG
;
A
#
# COMPACT_ATOMS: atom_id res chain seq x y z
N MET A 1 13.99 -19.61 -50.02
CA MET A 1 12.96 -19.77 -48.95
C MET A 1 13.45 -19.44 -47.53
N LEU A 2 14.61 -18.80 -47.31
CA LEU A 2 15.09 -18.44 -45.95
C LEU A 2 14.75 -17.01 -45.48
N SER A 3 14.28 -16.13 -46.38
CA SER A 3 14.09 -14.70 -46.08
C SER A 3 12.77 -14.39 -45.37
N SER A 4 11.74 -15.20 -45.58
CA SER A 4 10.39 -14.99 -45.00
C SER A 4 10.33 -15.35 -43.50
N LEU A 5 11.06 -16.38 -43.08
CA LEU A 5 11.13 -16.83 -41.68
C LEU A 5 11.75 -15.81 -40.73
N ARG A 6 12.75 -15.03 -41.19
CA ARG A 6 13.39 -13.99 -40.36
C ARG A 6 12.49 -12.77 -40.13
N LEU A 7 11.60 -12.46 -41.08
CA LEU A 7 10.66 -11.34 -40.94
C LEU A 7 9.54 -11.67 -39.94
N ILE A 8 9.02 -12.89 -40.01
CA ILE A 8 7.95 -13.38 -39.12
C ILE A 8 8.46 -13.45 -37.68
N SER A 9 9.69 -13.97 -37.46
CA SER A 9 10.32 -14.01 -36.14
C SER A 9 10.43 -12.63 -35.47
N ARG A 10 10.82 -11.59 -36.22
CA ARG A 10 10.95 -10.21 -35.71
C ARG A 10 9.60 -9.55 -35.40
N LEU A 11 8.57 -9.82 -36.20
CA LEU A 11 7.21 -9.33 -35.96
C LEU A 11 6.63 -9.91 -34.66
N PHE A 12 6.83 -11.20 -34.40
CA PHE A 12 6.41 -11.83 -33.13
C PHE A 12 7.16 -11.26 -31.92
N THR A 13 8.45 -10.93 -32.04
CA THR A 13 9.20 -10.34 -30.92
C THR A 13 8.70 -8.93 -30.58
N ILE A 14 8.39 -8.13 -31.60
CA ILE A 14 7.89 -6.76 -31.40
C ILE A 14 6.49 -6.76 -30.77
N VAL A 15 5.60 -7.65 -31.21
CA VAL A 15 4.27 -7.81 -30.61
C VAL A 15 4.37 -8.26 -29.14
N PHE A 16 5.29 -9.18 -28.82
CA PHE A 16 5.48 -9.65 -27.45
C PHE A 16 5.99 -8.53 -26.51
N ILE A 17 6.88 -7.66 -27.00
CA ILE A 17 7.38 -6.49 -26.23
C ILE A 17 6.26 -5.46 -26.01
N ILE A 18 5.39 -5.23 -26.99
CA ILE A 18 4.26 -4.29 -26.86
C ILE A 18 3.20 -4.82 -25.87
N VAL A 19 2.95 -6.14 -25.84
CA VAL A 19 2.02 -6.76 -24.90
C VAL A 19 2.57 -6.78 -23.47
N LEU A 20 3.87 -6.97 -23.28
CA LEU A 20 4.51 -6.86 -21.95
C LEU A 20 4.59 -5.41 -21.43
N ALA A 21 4.65 -4.41 -22.32
CA ALA A 21 4.59 -2.99 -21.92
C ALA A 21 3.17 -2.51 -21.58
N GLY A 22 2.13 -3.18 -22.08
CA GLY A 22 0.72 -2.81 -21.87
C GLY A 22 0.14 -3.15 -20.49
N CYS A 23 0.83 -3.94 -19.68
CA CYS A 23 0.38 -4.33 -18.34
C CYS A 23 0.93 -3.46 -17.20
N GLN A 24 1.55 -2.32 -17.50
CA GLN A 24 1.70 -1.25 -16.50
C GLN A 24 0.41 -0.43 -16.43
N PHE A 25 -0.72 -1.08 -16.17
CA PHE A 25 -1.94 -0.37 -15.81
C PHE A 25 -1.63 0.46 -14.56
N SER A 26 -1.48 1.76 -14.80
CA SER A 26 -1.31 2.76 -13.76
C SER A 26 -2.58 2.75 -12.92
N SER A 27 -2.52 2.09 -11.79
CA SER A 27 -3.51 2.17 -10.72
C SER A 27 -3.46 3.59 -10.13
N GLN A 28 -4.08 4.53 -10.85
CA GLN A 28 -3.98 5.95 -10.53
C GLN A 28 -4.45 6.24 -9.11
N PRO A 29 -3.82 7.19 -8.40
CA PRO A 29 -4.30 7.61 -7.09
C PRO A 29 -5.75 8.08 -7.18
N THR A 30 -6.58 7.61 -6.26
CA THR A 30 -8.01 7.93 -6.22
C THR A 30 -8.24 9.15 -5.33
N ILE A 31 -9.06 10.10 -5.79
CA ILE A 31 -9.61 11.15 -4.93
C ILE A 31 -11.01 10.72 -4.54
N LYS A 32 -11.31 10.76 -3.24
CA LYS A 32 -12.66 10.64 -2.72
C LYS A 32 -13.02 11.93 -2.00
N TYR A 33 -14.11 12.55 -2.41
CA TYR A 33 -14.71 13.65 -1.68
C TYR A 33 -15.95 13.11 -0.98
N ASN A 34 -16.08 13.36 0.32
CA ASN A 34 -17.29 13.06 1.06
C ASN A 34 -18.04 14.38 1.31
N ASP A 35 -19.11 14.61 0.55
CA ASP A 35 -19.93 15.83 0.64
C ASP A 35 -20.51 16.07 2.03
N TYR A 36 -20.83 14.99 2.77
CA TYR A 36 -21.44 15.07 4.10
C TYR A 36 -20.44 15.49 5.18
N THR A 37 -19.19 15.02 5.09
CA THR A 37 -18.15 15.34 6.08
C THR A 37 -17.20 16.45 5.62
N ARG A 38 -17.31 16.88 4.35
CA ARG A 38 -16.39 17.80 3.65
C ARG A 38 -14.94 17.35 3.73
N VAL A 39 -14.70 16.04 3.81
CA VAL A 39 -13.36 15.46 3.87
C VAL A 39 -12.94 15.03 2.47
N THR A 40 -11.84 15.59 2.00
CA THR A 40 -11.10 15.11 0.83
C THR A 40 -10.07 14.07 1.26
N GLU A 41 -10.10 12.91 0.60
CA GLU A 41 -9.10 11.86 0.71
C GLU A 41 -8.42 11.64 -0.64
N ILE A 42 -7.10 11.59 -0.64
CA ILE A 42 -6.27 11.14 -1.77
C ILE A 42 -5.61 9.85 -1.34
N SER A 43 -5.76 8.79 -2.13
CA SER A 43 -5.19 7.48 -1.85
C SER A 43 -4.32 6.98 -2.98
N SER A 44 -3.21 6.33 -2.65
CA SER A 44 -2.51 5.46 -3.60
C SER A 44 -3.34 4.21 -3.92
N GLU A 45 -2.82 3.40 -4.85
CA GLU A 45 -3.26 2.01 -4.97
C GLU A 45 -2.96 1.19 -3.71
N VAL A 46 -3.46 -0.05 -3.68
CA VAL A 46 -3.07 -1.05 -2.68
C VAL A 46 -1.68 -1.59 -3.03
N PHE A 47 -0.80 -1.61 -2.03
CA PHE A 47 0.46 -2.30 -2.08
C PHE A 47 0.42 -3.49 -1.13
N TYR A 48 0.87 -4.64 -1.60
CA TYR A 48 0.94 -5.86 -0.80
C TYR A 48 2.39 -6.12 -0.38
N TYR A 49 2.58 -6.54 0.85
CA TYR A 49 3.88 -6.97 1.37
C TYR A 49 3.71 -8.17 2.29
N THR A 50 4.66 -9.11 2.20
CA THR A 50 4.76 -10.23 3.11
C THR A 50 6.23 -10.61 3.27
N ASN A 51 6.68 -10.73 4.52
CA ASN A 51 7.94 -11.38 4.89
C ASN A 51 7.72 -12.69 5.67
N ASN A 52 6.46 -12.99 5.99
CA ASN A 52 6.00 -14.20 6.66
C ASN A 52 4.82 -14.74 5.84
N PRO A 53 4.89 -15.95 5.27
CA PRO A 53 3.84 -16.47 4.38
C PRO A 53 2.46 -16.62 5.04
N LEU A 54 2.39 -16.57 6.37
CA LEU A 54 1.14 -16.61 7.12
C LEU A 54 0.52 -15.23 7.34
N ILE A 55 1.21 -14.14 6.97
CA ILE A 55 0.79 -12.76 7.20
C ILE A 55 0.92 -11.96 5.90
N LEU A 56 -0.19 -11.34 5.50
CA LEU A 56 -0.25 -10.40 4.39
C LEU A 56 -0.52 -8.99 4.91
N LEU A 57 0.30 -8.03 4.49
CA LEU A 57 0.05 -6.61 4.70
C LEU A 57 -0.48 -6.00 3.41
N GLU A 58 -1.67 -5.41 3.48
CA GLU A 58 -2.21 -4.51 2.46
C GLU A 58 -2.06 -3.07 2.94
N MET A 59 -1.47 -2.23 2.12
CA MET A 59 -1.10 -0.87 2.51
C MET A 59 -1.53 0.15 1.47
N ARG A 60 -1.99 1.33 1.92
CA ARG A 60 -2.25 2.49 1.06
C ARG A 60 -1.69 3.74 1.70
N ALA A 61 -0.84 4.46 0.98
CA ALA A 61 -0.47 5.81 1.37
C ALA A 61 -1.65 6.75 1.08
N LYS A 62 -1.94 7.67 1.99
CA LYS A 62 -3.04 8.62 1.85
C LYS A 62 -2.69 10.01 2.34
N TRP A 63 -3.42 10.99 1.82
CA TRP A 63 -3.59 12.30 2.44
C TRP A 63 -5.07 12.53 2.70
N ILE A 64 -5.41 13.00 3.89
CA ILE A 64 -6.77 13.28 4.31
C ILE A 64 -6.79 14.71 4.86
N SER A 65 -7.64 15.56 4.29
CA SER A 65 -7.70 17.01 4.56
C SER A 65 -7.68 17.40 6.05
N ASN A 66 -8.33 16.64 6.94
CA ASN A 66 -8.38 16.91 8.38
C ASN A 66 -7.45 16.03 9.25
N GLN A 67 -6.67 15.13 8.65
CA GLN A 67 -5.77 14.21 9.37
C GLN A 67 -4.32 14.25 8.88
N GLY A 68 -4.05 14.90 7.74
CA GLY A 68 -2.73 14.94 7.12
C GLY A 68 -2.39 13.63 6.40
N TYR A 69 -1.12 13.26 6.43
CA TYR A 69 -0.60 12.10 5.71
C TYR A 69 -0.64 10.85 6.58
N VAL A 70 -1.17 9.76 6.01
CA VAL A 70 -1.35 8.50 6.72
C VAL A 70 -1.04 7.31 5.82
N ILE A 71 -0.82 6.15 6.44
CA ILE A 71 -0.80 4.85 5.78
C ILE A 71 -1.92 4.02 6.39
N ASP A 72 -2.91 3.66 5.57
CA ASP A 72 -3.90 2.66 5.96
C ASP A 72 -3.30 1.28 5.75
N ILE A 73 -3.42 0.44 6.77
CA ILE A 73 -2.84 -0.90 6.82
C ILE A 73 -3.94 -1.90 7.15
N VAL A 74 -4.01 -2.99 6.39
CA VAL A 74 -4.79 -4.17 6.70
C VAL A 74 -3.81 -5.33 6.84
N THR A 75 -3.80 -5.95 8.01
CA THR A 75 -2.97 -7.12 8.29
C THR A 75 -3.86 -8.35 8.34
N THR A 76 -3.65 -9.28 7.43
CA THR A 76 -4.39 -10.54 7.38
C THR A 76 -3.47 -11.67 7.78
N SER A 77 -3.84 -12.40 8.83
CA SER A 77 -3.12 -13.55 9.37
C SER A 77 -3.95 -14.81 9.21
N VAL A 78 -3.34 -15.90 8.75
CA VAL A 78 -3.95 -17.25 8.76
C VAL A 78 -3.57 -18.06 10.01
N SER A 79 -2.84 -17.44 10.94
CA SER A 79 -2.60 -17.98 12.29
C SER A 79 -3.78 -17.65 13.20
N SER A 80 -4.15 -18.59 14.07
CA SER A 80 -5.14 -18.37 15.15
C SER A 80 -4.67 -17.34 16.17
N ASP A 81 -3.37 -17.02 16.19
CA ASP A 81 -2.83 -16.05 17.12
C ASP A 81 -3.23 -14.64 16.72
N ASP A 82 -3.87 -13.97 17.65
CA ASP A 82 -4.25 -12.57 17.57
C ASP A 82 -2.99 -11.71 17.46
N LEU A 83 -2.89 -10.86 16.42
CA LEU A 83 -1.73 -9.99 16.30
C LEU A 83 -1.85 -8.85 17.30
N ASN A 84 -3.05 -8.34 17.55
CA ASN A 84 -3.33 -7.23 18.47
C ASN A 84 -2.34 -6.08 18.29
N LEU A 85 -2.20 -5.63 17.04
CA LEU A 85 -1.22 -4.62 16.67
C LEU A 85 -1.59 -3.28 17.32
N ASN A 86 -0.63 -2.68 18.02
CA ASN A 86 -0.87 -1.44 18.79
C ASN A 86 0.23 -0.38 18.62
N LEU A 87 1.38 -0.75 18.06
CA LEU A 87 2.53 0.14 17.89
C LEU A 87 3.11 0.00 16.49
N ALA A 88 3.76 1.08 16.03
CA ALA A 88 4.50 1.08 14.77
C ALA A 88 5.86 1.74 14.96
N TRP A 89 6.93 1.04 14.61
CA TRP A 89 8.30 1.50 14.73
C TRP A 89 8.97 1.61 13.37
N SER A 90 9.77 2.65 13.17
CA SER A 90 10.68 2.74 12.04
C SER A 90 11.87 3.62 12.43
N GLN A 91 13.08 3.29 11.96
CA GLN A 91 14.29 4.11 12.17
C GLN A 91 14.46 4.59 13.63
N ASN A 92 14.33 3.67 14.60
CA ASN A 92 14.48 3.94 16.04
C ASN A 92 13.48 4.95 16.65
N ARG A 93 12.31 5.12 16.03
CA ARG A 93 11.23 5.94 16.58
C ARG A 93 9.88 5.26 16.45
N ASN A 94 9.01 5.58 17.40
CA ASN A 94 7.62 5.17 17.42
C ASN A 94 6.78 6.18 16.62
N TYR A 95 5.94 5.67 15.75
CA TYR A 95 4.96 6.45 15.00
C TYR A 95 3.59 6.24 15.61
N ARG A 96 2.77 7.29 15.57
CA ARG A 96 1.39 7.17 16.02
C ARG A 96 0.64 6.17 15.14
N TYR A 97 0.32 5.03 15.73
CA TYR A 97 -0.53 3.99 15.14
C TYR A 97 -1.88 3.97 15.86
N VAL A 98 -2.96 3.89 15.09
CA VAL A 98 -4.33 3.81 15.62
C VAL A 98 -4.98 2.55 15.06
N PRO A 99 -5.37 1.58 15.91
CA PRO A 99 -6.10 0.40 15.46
C PRO A 99 -7.51 0.80 14.99
N GLY A 100 -7.95 0.22 13.87
CA GLY A 100 -9.20 0.57 13.18
C GLY A 100 -10.29 -0.51 13.27
N GLY A 101 -9.97 -1.69 13.78
CA GLY A 101 -10.93 -2.78 14.00
C GLY A 101 -10.38 -4.14 13.55
N LYS A 102 -10.96 -5.20 14.11
CA LYS A 102 -10.57 -6.59 13.88
C LYS A 102 -11.77 -7.38 13.35
N SER A 103 -11.53 -8.32 12.44
CA SER A 103 -12.56 -9.18 11.87
C SER A 103 -12.03 -10.59 11.65
N THR A 104 -12.82 -11.59 12.03
CA THR A 104 -12.55 -12.99 11.73
C THR A 104 -13.24 -13.34 10.41
N LEU A 105 -12.49 -13.84 9.43
CA LEU A 105 -12.99 -14.08 8.08
C LEU A 105 -13.45 -15.54 7.87
N VAL A 106 -12.61 -16.52 8.21
CA VAL A 106 -12.87 -17.95 8.00
C VAL A 106 -12.24 -18.75 9.13
N CYS A 107 -12.93 -19.74 9.70
CA CYS A 107 -12.39 -20.62 10.77
C CYS A 107 -12.61 -22.13 10.51
N ALA A 108 -12.95 -22.54 9.29
CA ALA A 108 -13.30 -23.93 9.00
C ALA A 108 -12.10 -24.91 8.99
N VAL A 109 -10.90 -24.44 8.62
CA VAL A 109 -9.67 -25.25 8.53
C VAL A 109 -8.45 -24.45 9.07
N GLY A 110 -8.70 -23.62 10.08
CA GLY A 110 -7.78 -22.60 10.57
C GLY A 110 -8.43 -21.22 10.51
N CYS A 111 -8.17 -20.38 11.52
CA CYS A 111 -8.78 -19.07 11.62
C CYS A 111 -7.96 -18.02 10.85
N THR A 112 -8.61 -17.34 9.91
CA THR A 112 -8.08 -16.15 9.24
C THR A 112 -8.62 -14.91 9.95
N VAL A 113 -7.71 -14.08 10.43
CA VAL A 113 -8.00 -12.82 11.13
C VAL A 113 -7.51 -11.66 10.29
N SER A 114 -8.29 -10.59 10.24
CA SER A 114 -7.90 -9.32 9.59
C SER A 114 -7.98 -8.18 10.60
N GLU A 115 -6.88 -7.45 10.76
CA GLU A 115 -6.76 -6.28 11.62
C GLU A 115 -6.48 -5.04 10.77
N LYS A 116 -7.29 -4.00 10.93
CA LYS A 116 -7.08 -2.71 10.29
C LYS A 116 -6.37 -1.78 11.25
N GLY A 117 -5.53 -0.91 10.71
CA GLY A 117 -4.97 0.21 11.45
C GLY A 117 -4.48 1.32 10.55
N ARG A 118 -4.16 2.44 11.19
CA ARG A 118 -3.71 3.65 10.51
C ARG A 118 -2.44 4.16 11.17
N LEU A 119 -1.44 4.39 10.34
CA LEU A 119 -0.17 4.96 10.73
C LEU A 119 -0.09 6.42 10.29
N PHE A 120 0.18 7.35 11.20
CA PHE A 120 0.32 8.77 10.87
C PHE A 120 1.78 9.11 10.57
N ILE A 121 2.01 9.74 9.42
CA ILE A 121 3.34 10.10 8.94
C ILE A 121 3.45 11.63 8.88
N PRO A 122 4.46 12.24 9.52
CA PRO A 122 4.73 13.66 9.35
C PRO A 122 4.96 14.05 7.88
N GLU A 123 4.52 15.23 7.46
CA GLU A 123 4.58 15.64 6.06
C GLU A 123 6.01 15.65 5.48
N ASN A 124 6.97 16.18 6.24
CA ASN A 124 8.39 16.23 5.86
C ASN A 124 8.93 14.82 5.55
N GLU A 125 8.56 13.84 6.36
CA GLU A 125 8.96 12.45 6.18
C GLU A 125 8.20 11.76 5.07
N PHE A 126 6.90 12.04 4.90
CA PHE A 126 6.13 11.51 3.79
C PHE A 126 6.77 11.90 2.45
N ARG A 127 7.26 13.14 2.34
CA ARG A 127 8.03 13.62 1.18
C ARG A 127 9.38 12.93 1.03
N THR A 128 10.07 12.63 2.13
CA THR A 128 11.30 11.82 2.12
C THR A 128 11.03 10.40 1.64
N TYR A 129 9.96 9.76 2.12
CA TYR A 129 9.56 8.40 1.75
C TYR A 129 9.06 8.31 0.31
N ALA A 130 8.63 9.41 -0.30
CA ALA A 130 8.44 9.49 -1.75
C ALA A 130 9.73 9.34 -2.56
N ARG A 131 10.91 9.32 -1.92
CA ARG A 131 12.20 9.03 -2.57
C ARG A 131 12.77 7.69 -2.14
N THR A 132 12.64 7.34 -0.87
CA THR A 132 13.33 6.19 -0.28
C THR A 132 12.44 4.96 -0.08
N GLY A 133 11.12 5.13 -0.12
CA GLY A 133 10.18 4.17 0.47
C GLY A 133 10.22 4.22 1.99
N PHE A 134 9.43 3.36 2.62
CA PHE A 134 9.24 3.33 4.06
C PHE A 134 9.20 1.89 4.58
N THR A 135 10.20 1.52 5.37
CA THR A 135 10.24 0.27 6.12
C THR A 135 9.81 0.52 7.54
N PHE A 136 8.97 -0.34 8.11
CA PHE A 136 8.48 -0.22 9.46
C PHE A 136 8.23 -1.60 10.07
N LYS A 137 7.98 -1.64 11.37
CA LYS A 137 7.56 -2.82 12.11
C LYS A 137 6.31 -2.50 12.90
N LEU A 138 5.25 -3.28 12.69
CA LEU A 138 4.08 -3.27 13.55
C LEU A 138 4.36 -4.21 14.72
N ILE A 139 4.06 -3.75 15.93
CA ILE A 139 4.26 -4.51 17.14
C ILE A 139 2.89 -4.69 17.77
N GLY A 140 2.60 -5.93 18.15
CA GLY A 140 1.43 -6.32 18.92
C GLY A 140 1.81 -7.00 20.22
N SER A 141 0.85 -7.64 20.86
CA SER A 141 1.04 -8.16 22.23
C SER A 141 2.02 -9.33 22.31
N SER A 142 1.99 -10.22 21.33
CA SER A 142 2.82 -11.44 21.28
C SER A 142 3.67 -11.54 20.03
N ASN A 143 3.44 -10.68 19.04
CA ASN A 143 4.00 -10.80 17.69
C ASN A 143 4.39 -9.43 17.12
N SER A 144 5.24 -9.47 16.09
CA SER A 144 5.58 -8.30 15.30
C SER A 144 5.59 -8.63 13.81
N VAL A 145 5.25 -7.66 12.98
CA VAL A 145 5.20 -7.81 11.52
C VAL A 145 6.03 -6.70 10.89
N ASP A 146 7.03 -7.06 10.09
CA ASP A 146 7.73 -6.05 9.29
C ASP A 146 6.89 -5.68 8.07
N GLY A 147 6.93 -4.39 7.73
CA GLY A 147 6.24 -3.82 6.59
C GLY A 147 7.20 -3.00 5.74
N PHE A 148 6.93 -2.99 4.44
CA PHE A 148 7.61 -2.11 3.51
C PHE A 148 6.61 -1.53 2.51
N LEU A 149 6.58 -0.20 2.42
CA LEU A 149 5.81 0.53 1.43
C LEU A 149 6.73 1.25 0.45
N SER A 150 6.58 0.94 -0.84
CA SER A 150 7.44 1.51 -1.88
C SER A 150 7.29 3.02 -2.02
N ALA A 151 8.36 3.70 -2.45
CA ALA A 151 8.36 5.15 -2.71
C ALA A 151 7.22 5.59 -3.63
N ARG A 152 6.84 4.73 -4.59
CA ARG A 152 5.78 4.96 -5.57
C ARG A 152 4.43 5.27 -4.91
N ALA A 153 4.12 4.65 -3.77
CA ALA A 153 2.86 4.89 -3.05
C ALA A 153 2.74 6.35 -2.62
N PHE A 154 3.80 6.89 -2.01
CA PHE A 154 3.89 8.26 -1.53
C PHE A 154 3.91 9.27 -2.69
N GLN A 155 4.69 8.98 -3.74
CA GLN A 155 4.78 9.82 -4.94
C GLN A 155 3.41 10.06 -5.58
N ARG A 156 2.57 9.01 -5.66
CA ARG A 156 1.24 9.12 -6.26
C ARG A 156 0.33 10.06 -5.47
N VAL A 157 0.37 10.02 -4.15
CA VAL A 157 -0.40 10.93 -3.30
C VAL A 157 0.06 12.37 -3.50
N LEU A 158 1.38 12.62 -3.45
CA LEU A 158 1.94 13.96 -3.61
C LEU A 158 1.68 14.54 -5.01
N TYR A 159 1.82 13.74 -6.06
CA TYR A 159 1.52 14.16 -7.42
C TYR A 159 0.06 14.59 -7.55
N LYS A 160 -0.86 13.80 -6.99
CA LYS A 160 -2.29 14.11 -7.08
C LYS A 160 -2.65 15.37 -6.27
N MET A 161 -2.05 15.57 -5.10
CA MET A 161 -2.21 16.80 -4.31
C MET A 161 -1.82 18.06 -5.07
N GLN A 162 -0.75 18.02 -5.87
CA GLN A 162 -0.32 19.17 -6.67
C GLN A 162 -1.30 19.54 -7.79
N THR A 163 -2.15 18.60 -8.19
CA THR A 163 -3.16 18.78 -9.25
C THR A 163 -4.55 19.11 -8.71
N LEU A 164 -4.70 19.24 -7.38
CA LEU A 164 -5.95 19.73 -6.81
C LEU A 164 -6.17 21.21 -7.19
N PRO A 165 -7.40 21.61 -7.54
CA PRO A 165 -7.73 23.02 -7.71
C PRO A 165 -7.36 23.78 -6.44
N ARG A 166 -6.55 24.84 -6.57
CA ARG A 166 -6.37 25.80 -5.49
C ARG A 166 -7.66 26.60 -5.42
N GLY A 167 -8.47 26.32 -4.40
CA GLY A 167 -9.66 27.12 -4.09
C GLY A 167 -9.29 28.52 -3.63
#